data_AF-F9WVV8-F1
#
_entry.id   AF-F9WVV8-F1
#
_cell.length_a   1.000
_cell.length_b   1.000
_cell.length_c   1.000
_cell.angle_alpha   90.00
_cell.angle_beta   90.00
_cell.angle_gamma   90.00
#
_symmetry.space_group_name_H-M   'P 1'
#
loop_
_entity.id
_entity.type
_entity.pdbx_description
1 polymer ?
#
loop_
_entity_poly.entity_id
_entity_poly.type
_entity_poly.pdbx_seq_one_letter_code
_entity_poly.pdbx_strand_id
1 'polypeptide(L)'
;MPLEWVRRRVNNKALWRSDAVWRNVLQTPKPHSSKREPNLRTDEADASVMGRAGVICEASHKPTKGRVAHFTVVEGKPSGLRRRFVAWPKGENDRNDREAEAPLRHVSRYLGAMFGEVATVFDLKAPFFRVSLPQSSRTSFRCRAERGMLVEPTRLPMGRKCGPEVLHTVARVLAGDAAVVGSRYAAPKSLTIHVWVDNIRISGRSRT
;
A
#
# COMPACT_ATOMS: atom_id res chain seq x y z
N MET A 1 -1.29 -10.10 4.69
CA MET A 1 -2.25 -9.83 5.76
C MET A 1 -3.60 -9.48 5.14
N PRO A 2 -4.67 -10.21 5.50
CA PRO A 2 -6.03 -9.83 5.10
C PRO A 2 -6.43 -8.50 5.74
N LEU A 3 -7.04 -7.59 4.99
CA LEU A 3 -7.50 -6.31 5.54
C LEU A 3 -8.63 -6.46 6.56
N GLU A 4 -9.35 -7.58 6.55
CA GLU A 4 -10.36 -7.89 7.55
C GLU A 4 -9.78 -7.93 8.98
N TRP A 5 -8.55 -8.43 9.12
CA TRP A 5 -7.85 -8.42 10.40
C TRP A 5 -7.61 -6.99 10.90
N VAL A 6 -7.25 -6.08 9.99
CA VAL A 6 -7.04 -4.65 10.29
C VAL A 6 -8.38 -4.02 10.67
N ARG A 7 -9.43 -4.22 9.84
CA ARG A 7 -10.77 -3.66 10.06
C ARG A 7 -11.36 -4.06 11.42
N ARG A 8 -11.14 -5.29 11.89
CA ARG A 8 -11.59 -5.75 13.22
C ARG A 8 -10.98 -5.00 14.42
N ARG A 9 -9.87 -4.29 14.21
CA ARG A 9 -9.15 -3.55 15.25
C ARG A 9 -9.41 -2.05 15.22
N VAL A 10 -9.85 -1.54 14.06
CA VAL A 10 -10.17 -0.11 13.86
C VAL A 10 -11.42 0.25 14.66
N ASN A 11 -11.42 1.42 15.30
CA ASN A 11 -12.59 1.94 16.00
C ASN A 11 -13.64 2.49 15.02
N ASN A 12 -14.89 2.65 15.47
CA ASN A 12 -15.99 3.06 14.60
C ASN A 12 -15.75 4.40 13.89
N LYS A 13 -15.09 5.35 14.56
CA LYS A 13 -14.79 6.68 14.00
C LYS A 13 -13.83 6.60 12.81
N ALA A 14 -12.76 5.80 12.93
CA ALA A 14 -11.76 5.64 11.89
C ALA A 14 -12.18 4.64 10.79
N LEU A 15 -13.12 3.73 11.09
CA LEU A 15 -13.55 2.68 10.17
C LEU A 15 -14.21 3.24 8.91
N TRP A 16 -15.09 4.24 9.05
CA TRP A 16 -15.75 4.88 7.90
C TRP A 16 -14.73 5.41 6.89
N ARG A 17 -13.68 6.09 7.38
CA ARG A 17 -12.62 6.65 6.54
C ARG A 17 -11.83 5.54 5.87
N SER A 18 -11.39 4.55 6.63
CA SER A 18 -10.67 3.37 6.11
C SER A 18 -11.45 2.68 5.00
N ASP A 19 -12.75 2.45 5.20
CA ASP A 19 -13.61 1.81 4.22
C ASP A 19 -13.85 2.68 2.98
N ALA A 20 -13.90 4.01 3.13
CA ALA A 20 -13.97 4.93 2.00
C ALA A 20 -12.68 4.90 1.15
N VAL A 21 -11.50 4.93 1.77
CA VAL A 21 -10.20 4.80 1.08
C VAL A 21 -10.12 3.46 0.36
N TRP A 22 -10.49 2.38 1.05
CA TRP A 22 -10.41 1.05 0.48
C TRP A 22 -11.36 0.87 -0.71
N ARG A 23 -12.61 1.35 -0.59
CA ARG A 23 -13.53 1.39 -1.75
C ARG A 23 -12.95 2.17 -2.91
N ASN A 24 -12.31 3.31 -2.65
CA ASN A 24 -11.67 4.09 -3.71
C ASN A 24 -10.55 3.29 -4.39
N VAL A 25 -9.66 2.62 -3.64
CA VAL A 25 -8.63 1.73 -4.21
C VAL A 25 -9.24 0.66 -5.11
N LEU A 26 -10.36 0.07 -4.69
CA LEU A 26 -11.05 -0.99 -5.43
C LEU A 26 -11.93 -0.47 -6.58
N GLN A 27 -12.19 0.84 -6.65
CA GLN A 27 -13.06 1.39 -7.69
C GLN A 27 -12.48 1.04 -9.05
N THR A 28 -13.32 0.36 -9.81
CA THR A 28 -13.04 0.05 -11.20
C THR A 28 -13.20 1.35 -12.01
N PRO A 29 -12.26 1.69 -12.89
CA PRO A 29 -12.49 2.75 -13.85
C PRO A 29 -13.79 2.51 -14.66
N LYS A 30 -14.58 3.56 -14.90
CA LYS A 30 -15.54 3.57 -16.01
C LYS A 30 -14.77 3.29 -17.31
N PRO A 31 -15.31 2.55 -18.29
CA PRO A 31 -14.63 2.31 -19.55
C PRO A 31 -14.25 3.66 -20.18
N HIS A 32 -12.96 3.90 -20.42
CA HIS A 32 -12.50 5.04 -21.21
C HIS A 32 -12.19 4.59 -22.63
N SER A 33 -12.31 5.55 -23.55
CA SER A 33 -12.13 5.44 -25.00
C SER A 33 -10.77 4.93 -25.47
N SER A 34 -9.71 5.05 -24.65
CA SER A 34 -8.39 4.52 -25.00
C SER A 34 -8.34 3.00 -24.80
N LYS A 35 -8.66 2.26 -25.87
CA LYS A 35 -8.43 0.82 -25.98
C LYS A 35 -6.95 0.44 -26.08
N ARG A 36 -6.03 1.42 -26.13
CA ARG A 36 -4.60 1.19 -26.40
C ARG A 36 -3.94 0.53 -25.19
N GLU A 37 -3.37 -0.66 -25.39
CA GLU A 37 -2.58 -1.33 -24.35
C GLU A 37 -1.35 -0.48 -24.01
N PRO A 38 -0.92 -0.44 -22.73
CA PRO A 38 0.36 0.17 -22.37
C PRO A 38 1.50 -0.50 -23.15
N ASN A 39 2.41 0.30 -23.71
CA ASN A 39 3.59 -0.23 -24.41
C ASN A 39 4.58 -0.92 -23.45
N LEU A 40 4.59 -0.50 -22.18
CA LEU A 40 5.45 -1.08 -21.15
C LEU A 40 4.93 -2.46 -20.75
N ARG A 41 5.79 -3.46 -20.95
CA ARG A 41 5.59 -4.84 -20.51
C ARG A 41 6.55 -5.15 -19.38
N THR A 42 6.14 -6.04 -18.49
CA THR A 42 7.04 -6.57 -17.46
C THR A 42 7.94 -7.61 -18.08
N ASP A 43 9.25 -7.49 -17.85
CA ASP A 43 10.24 -8.52 -18.17
C ASP A 43 9.81 -9.90 -17.63
N GLU A 44 10.08 -10.96 -18.39
CA GLU A 44 9.59 -12.30 -18.06
C GLU A 44 10.23 -12.87 -16.78
N ALA A 45 11.51 -12.60 -16.54
CA ALA A 45 12.19 -13.05 -15.33
C ALA A 45 11.61 -12.34 -14.10
N ASP A 46 11.34 -11.05 -14.21
CA ASP A 46 10.68 -10.25 -13.18
C ASP A 46 9.23 -10.72 -12.93
N ALA A 47 8.46 -11.00 -13.98
CA ALA A 47 7.12 -11.57 -13.87
C ALA A 47 7.16 -12.94 -13.15
N SER A 48 8.12 -13.79 -13.50
CA SER A 48 8.33 -15.10 -12.86
C SER A 48 8.64 -14.96 -11.36
N VAL A 49 9.51 -14.01 -10.98
CA VAL A 49 9.82 -13.70 -9.58
C VAL A 49 8.59 -13.19 -8.83
N MET A 50 7.82 -12.27 -9.42
CA MET A 50 6.58 -11.77 -8.82
C MET A 50 5.52 -12.85 -8.66
N GLY A 51 5.42 -13.78 -9.62
CA GLY A 51 4.53 -14.93 -9.57
C GLY A 51 4.86 -15.85 -8.41
N ARG A 52 6.14 -16.24 -8.26
CA ARG A 52 6.61 -17.05 -7.12
C ARG A 52 6.40 -16.36 -5.77
N ALA A 53 6.55 -15.03 -5.72
CA ALA A 53 6.28 -14.24 -4.52
C ALA A 53 4.77 -14.05 -4.24
N GLY A 54 3.90 -14.51 -5.13
CA GLY A 54 2.45 -14.35 -5.03
C GLY A 54 2.03 -12.89 -5.04
N VAL A 55 2.76 -12.03 -5.78
CA VAL A 55 2.44 -10.61 -6.02
C VAL A 55 1.53 -10.45 -7.24
N ILE A 56 1.75 -11.31 -8.25
CA ILE A 56 0.90 -11.43 -9.43
C ILE A 56 0.48 -12.90 -9.61
N CYS A 57 -0.57 -13.12 -10.38
CA CYS A 57 -0.96 -14.43 -10.89
C CYS A 57 -1.41 -14.32 -12.35
N GLU A 58 -1.57 -15.46 -13.01
CA GLU A 58 -2.26 -15.51 -14.30
C GLU A 58 -3.67 -14.90 -14.16
N ALA A 59 -4.06 -14.14 -15.16
CA ALA A 59 -5.34 -13.44 -15.14
C ALA A 59 -6.51 -14.43 -15.23
N SER A 60 -7.54 -14.19 -14.41
CA SER A 60 -8.79 -14.96 -14.52
C SER A 60 -9.52 -14.69 -15.86
N HIS A 61 -10.41 -15.60 -16.26
CA HIS A 61 -11.24 -15.45 -17.48
C HIS A 61 -12.23 -14.27 -17.46
N LYS A 62 -12.33 -13.53 -16.36
CA LYS A 62 -13.18 -12.35 -16.26
C LYS A 62 -12.73 -11.26 -17.24
N PRO A 63 -13.62 -10.41 -17.76
CA PRO A 63 -13.24 -9.28 -18.60
C PRO A 63 -12.26 -8.33 -17.91
N THR A 64 -11.23 -7.89 -18.64
CA THR A 64 -10.29 -6.86 -18.17
C THR A 64 -11.01 -5.52 -18.08
N LYS A 65 -10.95 -4.88 -16.91
CA LYS A 65 -11.62 -3.60 -16.65
C LYS A 65 -10.66 -2.41 -16.67
N GLY A 66 -9.37 -2.64 -16.45
CA GLY A 66 -8.33 -1.62 -16.47
C GLY A 66 -6.97 -2.23 -16.81
N ARG A 67 -6.08 -1.39 -17.32
CA ARG A 67 -4.74 -1.79 -17.77
C ARG A 67 -3.71 -0.82 -17.20
N VAL A 68 -2.68 -1.38 -16.59
CA VAL A 68 -1.60 -0.61 -15.97
C VAL A 68 -0.28 -1.04 -16.55
N ALA A 69 0.67 -0.10 -16.63
CA ALA A 69 2.05 -0.45 -16.90
C ALA A 69 2.69 -1.00 -15.61
N HIS A 70 3.36 -2.14 -15.70
CA HIS A 70 4.20 -2.65 -14.61
C HIS A 70 5.64 -2.67 -15.09
N PHE A 71 6.53 -2.12 -14.28
CA PHE A 71 7.96 -2.11 -14.54
C PHE A 71 8.74 -2.31 -13.26
N THR A 72 9.99 -2.71 -13.41
CA THR A 72 10.91 -2.91 -12.31
C THR A 72 11.91 -1.76 -12.28
N VAL A 73 12.11 -1.18 -11.11
CA VAL A 73 13.18 -0.23 -10.84
C VAL A 73 14.33 -0.98 -10.20
N VAL A 74 15.55 -0.74 -10.69
CA VAL A 74 16.78 -1.23 -10.06
C VAL A 74 17.33 -0.13 -9.16
N GLU A 75 17.42 -0.41 -7.87
CA GLU A 75 17.95 0.49 -6.85
C GLU A 75 19.35 0.06 -6.45
N GLY A 76 20.29 1.01 -6.39
CA GLY A 76 21.56 0.81 -5.70
C GLY A 76 21.36 0.84 -4.19
N LYS A 77 21.86 -0.19 -3.49
CA LYS A 77 21.99 -0.23 -2.03
C LYS A 77 23.44 -0.51 -1.66
N PRO A 78 23.88 -0.15 -0.44
CA PRO A 78 25.19 -0.57 0.07
C PRO A 78 25.40 -2.09 0.01
N SER A 79 24.32 -2.86 0.15
CA SER A 79 24.32 -4.33 0.04
C SER A 79 24.17 -4.85 -1.40
N GLY A 80 24.30 -4.01 -2.43
CA GLY A 80 24.16 -4.38 -3.84
C GLY A 80 22.89 -3.87 -4.51
N LEU A 81 22.55 -4.42 -5.68
CA LEU A 81 21.38 -4.01 -6.45
C LEU A 81 20.09 -4.66 -5.91
N ARG A 82 19.04 -3.85 -5.77
CA ARG A 82 17.71 -4.31 -5.36
C ARG A 82 16.69 -3.98 -6.44
N ARG A 83 15.90 -4.96 -6.86
CA ARG A 83 14.75 -4.75 -7.74
C ARG A 83 13.50 -4.36 -6.94
N ARG A 84 12.74 -3.36 -7.42
CA ARG A 84 11.42 -2.98 -6.90
C ARG A 84 10.39 -2.96 -8.02
N PHE A 85 9.30 -3.67 -7.81
CA PHE A 85 8.17 -3.69 -8.73
C PHE A 85 7.29 -2.47 -8.50
N VAL A 86 6.97 -1.76 -9.58
CA VAL A 86 6.14 -0.57 -9.57
C VAL A 86 5.02 -0.75 -10.58
N ALA A 87 3.80 -0.44 -10.16
CA ALA A 87 2.68 -0.26 -11.07
C ALA A 87 2.55 1.23 -11.38
N TRP A 88 2.27 1.56 -12.63
CA TRP A 88 1.95 2.91 -13.06
C TRP A 88 0.48 2.99 -13.49
N PRO A 89 -0.45 3.07 -12.52
CA PRO A 89 -1.88 3.13 -12.78
C PRO A 89 -2.31 4.59 -13.06
N LYS A 90 -1.65 5.25 -14.03
CA LYS A 90 -1.90 6.68 -14.32
C LYS A 90 -3.36 6.94 -14.65
N GLY A 91 -3.95 6.13 -15.54
CA GLY A 91 -5.36 6.28 -15.92
C GLY A 91 -6.33 6.11 -14.74
N GLU A 92 -6.02 5.23 -13.80
CA GLU A 92 -6.81 5.03 -12.58
C GLU A 92 -6.57 6.14 -11.54
N ASN A 93 -5.35 6.68 -11.46
CA ASN A 93 -4.99 7.75 -10.54
C ASN A 93 -5.55 9.11 -10.97
N ASP A 94 -5.48 9.45 -12.26
CA ASP A 94 -5.91 10.74 -12.82
C ASP A 94 -7.42 10.98 -12.67
N ARG A 95 -8.21 9.92 -12.52
CA ARG A 95 -9.67 10.01 -12.35
C ARG A 95 -10.13 10.19 -10.91
N ASN A 96 -9.18 10.15 -9.98
CA ASN A 96 -9.46 10.23 -8.58
C ASN A 96 -9.01 11.59 -8.04
N ASP A 97 -9.97 12.50 -7.92
CA ASP A 97 -9.75 13.83 -7.32
C ASP A 97 -9.34 13.74 -5.85
N ARG A 98 -9.54 12.57 -5.22
CA ARG A 98 -9.11 12.34 -3.85
C ARG A 98 -7.60 12.20 -3.76
N GLU A 99 -6.99 13.17 -3.10
CA GLU A 99 -5.64 13.05 -2.58
C GLU A 99 -5.56 12.07 -1.42
N ALA A 100 -4.44 11.36 -1.32
CA ALA A 100 -4.17 10.53 -0.16
C ALA A 100 -3.98 11.43 1.05
N GLU A 101 -4.80 11.20 2.07
CA GLU A 101 -4.62 11.88 3.35
C GLU A 101 -3.59 11.10 4.17
N ALA A 102 -2.32 11.38 3.87
CA ALA A 102 -1.17 10.88 4.63
C ALA A 102 -0.47 12.07 5.31
N PRO A 103 0.17 11.85 6.47
CA PRO A 103 0.96 12.88 7.14
C PRO A 103 2.28 13.09 6.39
N LEU A 104 2.20 13.70 5.21
CA LEU A 104 3.34 14.11 4.37
C LEU A 104 3.47 15.64 4.38
N ARG A 105 3.48 16.22 5.58
CA ARG A 105 3.72 17.65 5.78
C ARG A 105 5.23 17.93 5.73
N HIS A 106 5.59 19.21 5.77
CA HIS A 106 6.99 19.61 5.89
C HIS A 106 7.65 18.96 7.13
N VAL A 107 8.91 18.51 6.98
CA VAL A 107 9.65 17.73 8.00
C VAL A 107 9.70 18.40 9.38
N SER A 108 9.73 19.73 9.42
CA SER A 108 9.71 20.50 10.67
C SER A 108 8.51 20.20 11.56
N ARG A 109 7.38 19.78 10.98
CA ARG A 109 6.15 19.39 11.71
C ARG A 109 6.32 18.08 12.49
N TYR A 110 7.39 17.33 12.26
CA TYR A 110 7.65 16.04 12.90
C TYR A 110 8.84 16.06 13.87
N LEU A 111 9.58 17.17 13.96
CA LEU A 111 10.75 17.27 14.85
C LEU A 111 10.37 17.07 16.32
N GLY A 112 9.21 17.56 16.76
CA GLY A 112 8.73 17.36 18.13
C GLY A 112 8.63 15.88 18.54
N ALA A 113 8.31 15.00 17.59
CA ALA A 113 8.23 13.54 17.83
C ALA A 113 9.61 12.89 18.06
N MET A 114 10.71 13.58 17.73
CA MET A 114 12.06 13.02 17.83
C MET A 114 12.65 13.13 19.24
N PHE A 115 12.15 14.05 20.09
CA PHE A 115 12.74 14.36 21.40
C PHE A 115 12.21 13.51 22.57
N GLY A 116 11.71 12.30 22.31
CA GLY A 116 11.39 11.36 23.38
C GLY A 116 12.66 10.86 24.08
N GLU A 117 12.59 10.65 25.40
CA GLU A 117 13.72 10.21 26.23
C GLU A 117 14.37 8.92 25.70
N VAL A 118 13.55 7.89 25.48
CA VAL A 118 13.95 6.66 24.79
C VAL A 118 12.96 6.37 23.68
N ALA A 119 13.46 5.96 22.51
CA ALA A 119 12.61 5.63 21.39
C ALA A 119 13.18 4.51 20.52
N THR A 120 12.28 3.76 19.88
CA THR A 120 12.60 2.82 18.82
C THR A 120 11.83 3.17 17.55
N VAL A 121 12.41 2.84 16.40
CA VAL A 121 11.84 3.12 15.08
C VAL A 121 11.79 1.84 14.27
N PHE A 122 10.65 1.58 13.64
CA PHE A 122 10.41 0.44 12.79
C PHE A 122 10.00 0.93 11.40
N ASP A 123 10.65 0.36 10.37
CA ASP A 123 10.24 0.50 8.97
C ASP A 123 9.55 -0.79 8.53
N LEU A 124 8.28 -0.70 8.10
CA LEU A 124 7.57 -1.89 7.61
C LEU A 124 8.13 -2.31 6.26
N LYS A 125 8.74 -3.50 6.20
CA LYS A 125 9.33 -4.01 4.96
C LYS A 125 8.26 -4.40 3.93
N ALA A 126 8.31 -3.75 2.77
CA ALA A 126 7.50 -4.08 1.58
C ALA A 126 5.97 -4.14 1.87
N PRO A 127 5.39 -3.08 2.45
CA PRO A 127 4.05 -3.12 3.05
C PRO A 127 2.94 -3.24 2.00
N PHE A 128 3.10 -2.64 0.82
CA PHE A 128 2.16 -2.76 -0.31
C PHE A 128 1.92 -4.23 -0.71
N PHE A 129 2.98 -5.03 -0.78
CA PHE A 129 2.89 -6.45 -1.15
C PHE A 129 2.30 -7.34 -0.05
N ARG A 130 2.07 -6.81 1.16
CA ARG A 130 1.40 -7.53 2.25
C ARG A 130 -0.11 -7.32 2.24
N VAL A 131 -0.63 -6.30 1.57
CA VAL A 131 -2.07 -6.00 1.51
C VAL A 131 -2.69 -6.74 0.32
N SER A 132 -3.60 -7.68 0.59
CA SER A 132 -4.26 -8.46 -0.47
C SER A 132 -5.32 -7.68 -1.22
N LEU A 133 -5.42 -7.88 -2.54
CA LEU A 133 -6.53 -7.43 -3.36
C LEU A 133 -7.62 -8.51 -3.48
N PRO A 134 -8.91 -8.15 -3.29
CA PRO A 134 -10.05 -8.99 -3.63
C PRO A 134 -10.01 -9.37 -5.11
N GLN A 135 -10.29 -10.64 -5.42
CA GLN A 135 -10.24 -11.15 -6.80
C GLN A 135 -11.10 -10.34 -7.78
N SER A 136 -12.25 -9.83 -7.33
CA SER A 136 -13.16 -8.99 -8.13
C SER A 136 -12.56 -7.66 -8.59
N SER A 137 -11.53 -7.16 -7.91
CA SER A 137 -10.88 -5.87 -8.18
C SER A 137 -9.60 -5.99 -9.01
N ARG A 138 -8.99 -7.18 -9.10
CA ARG A 138 -7.70 -7.40 -9.78
C ARG A 138 -7.76 -7.11 -11.27
N THR A 139 -8.94 -7.27 -11.88
CA THR A 139 -9.15 -7.03 -13.30
C THR A 139 -9.00 -5.56 -13.72
N SER A 140 -8.96 -4.64 -12.76
CA SER A 140 -8.68 -3.21 -12.98
C SER A 140 -7.20 -2.90 -13.16
N PHE A 141 -6.30 -3.83 -12.80
CA PHE A 141 -4.86 -3.58 -12.72
C PHE A 141 -4.05 -4.56 -13.58
N ARG A 142 -4.65 -5.08 -14.65
CA ARG A 142 -3.98 -6.10 -15.47
C ARG A 142 -2.87 -5.51 -16.32
N CYS A 143 -1.84 -6.31 -16.56
CA CYS A 143 -0.80 -6.00 -17.53
C CYS A 143 -0.41 -7.26 -18.31
N ARG A 144 0.43 -7.09 -19.33
CA ARG A 144 1.07 -8.20 -20.03
C ARG A 144 2.53 -8.30 -19.62
N ALA A 145 2.98 -9.53 -19.36
CA ALA A 145 4.39 -9.86 -19.40
C ALA A 145 4.91 -9.73 -20.84
N GLU A 146 6.22 -9.70 -21.00
CA GLU A 146 6.91 -9.51 -22.28
C GLU A 146 6.41 -10.49 -23.36
N ARG A 147 6.26 -11.77 -23.01
CA ARG A 147 5.76 -12.85 -23.88
C ARG A 147 4.26 -12.79 -24.14
N GLY A 148 3.56 -11.77 -23.63
CA GLY A 148 2.15 -11.55 -23.86
C GLY A 148 1.22 -12.19 -22.84
N MET A 149 1.73 -12.98 -21.87
CA MET A 149 0.91 -13.54 -20.80
C MET A 149 0.19 -12.44 -20.03
N LEU A 150 -1.13 -12.56 -19.90
CA LEU A 150 -1.95 -11.61 -19.14
C LEU A 150 -1.88 -11.97 -17.66
N VAL A 151 -1.46 -11.01 -16.83
CA VAL A 151 -1.32 -11.21 -15.39
C VAL A 151 -2.14 -10.18 -14.63
N GLU A 152 -2.55 -10.54 -13.42
CA GLU A 152 -3.27 -9.67 -12.51
C GLU A 152 -2.58 -9.61 -11.13
N PRO A 153 -2.46 -8.42 -10.51
CA PRO A 153 -1.84 -8.30 -9.20
C PRO A 153 -2.78 -8.86 -8.13
N THR A 154 -2.21 -9.60 -7.19
CA THR A 154 -2.91 -10.16 -6.03
C THR A 154 -2.76 -9.29 -4.78
N ARG A 155 -1.85 -8.30 -4.83
CA ARG A 155 -1.52 -7.37 -3.75
C ARG A 155 -1.73 -5.93 -4.18
N LEU A 156 -1.82 -5.02 -3.21
CA LEU A 156 -1.99 -3.59 -3.44
C LEU A 156 -0.85 -3.07 -4.35
N PRO A 157 -1.15 -2.54 -5.55
CA PRO A 157 -0.12 -2.09 -6.47
C PRO A 157 0.60 -0.86 -5.93
N MET A 158 1.93 -0.93 -5.86
CA MET A 158 2.76 0.23 -5.55
C MET A 158 2.64 1.23 -6.69
N GLY A 159 2.19 2.46 -6.40
CA GLY A 159 1.89 3.49 -7.41
C GLY A 159 0.42 3.91 -7.47
N ARG A 160 -0.49 3.21 -6.77
CA ARG A 160 -1.87 3.69 -6.58
C ARG A 160 -1.89 4.88 -5.64
N LYS A 161 -2.52 5.99 -6.05
CA LYS A 161 -2.57 7.27 -5.32
C LYS A 161 -3.02 7.14 -3.86
N CYS A 162 -4.11 6.43 -3.59
CA CYS A 162 -4.61 6.20 -2.21
C CYS A 162 -3.88 5.08 -1.45
N GLY A 163 -2.92 4.39 -2.06
CA GLY A 163 -2.19 3.29 -1.45
C GLY A 163 -1.45 3.67 -0.15
N PRO A 164 -0.71 4.79 -0.10
CA PRO A 164 -0.08 5.27 1.13
C PRO A 164 -1.06 5.51 2.29
N GLU A 165 -2.28 5.98 2.03
CA GLU A 165 -3.31 6.19 3.08
C GLU A 165 -3.82 4.85 3.65
N VAL A 166 -3.99 3.83 2.79
CA VAL A 166 -4.28 2.46 3.24
C VAL A 166 -3.16 1.95 4.14
N LEU A 167 -1.91 2.10 3.71
CA LEU A 167 -0.76 1.65 4.49
C LEU A 167 -0.61 2.41 5.81
N HIS A 168 -0.85 3.72 5.78
CA HIS A 168 -0.81 4.55 6.98
C HIS A 168 -1.82 4.05 8.02
N THR A 169 -3.05 3.74 7.58
CA THR A 169 -4.06 3.12 8.45
C THR A 169 -3.59 1.77 8.99
N VAL A 170 -3.03 0.91 8.13
CA VAL A 170 -2.50 -0.40 8.53
C VAL A 170 -1.39 -0.27 9.57
N ALA A 171 -0.43 0.62 9.36
CA ALA A 171 0.68 0.85 10.28
C ALA A 171 0.20 1.41 11.63
N ARG A 172 -0.78 2.34 11.62
CA ARG A 172 -1.41 2.84 12.85
C ARG A 172 -2.12 1.74 13.63
N VAL A 173 -2.79 0.82 12.94
CA VAL A 173 -3.42 -0.34 13.59
C VAL A 173 -2.38 -1.30 14.18
N LEU A 174 -1.28 -1.56 13.46
CA LEU A 174 -0.18 -2.39 13.96
C LEU A 174 0.51 -1.77 15.18
N ALA A 175 0.66 -0.44 15.18
CA ALA A 175 1.25 0.29 16.29
C ALA A 175 0.32 0.38 17.52
N GLY A 176 -0.99 0.14 17.35
CA GLY A 176 -1.96 0.31 18.43
C GLY A 176 -2.28 1.78 18.71
N ASP A 177 -2.31 2.63 17.68
CA ASP A 177 -2.64 4.05 17.81
C ASP A 177 -4.07 4.23 18.34
N ALA A 178 -4.20 4.76 19.55
CA ALA A 178 -5.47 4.91 20.27
C ALA A 178 -6.51 5.77 19.53
N ALA A 179 -6.10 6.65 18.61
CA ALA A 179 -7.04 7.42 17.78
C ALA A 179 -7.67 6.58 16.65
N VAL A 180 -7.04 5.46 16.27
CA VAL A 180 -7.50 4.59 15.16
C VAL A 180 -8.05 3.27 15.66
N VAL A 181 -7.47 2.67 16.70
CA VAL A 181 -7.88 1.34 17.17
C VAL A 181 -8.91 1.42 18.30
N GLY A 182 -9.63 0.32 18.52
CA GLY A 182 -10.48 0.16 19.71
C GLY A 182 -9.64 0.04 20.98
N SER A 183 -10.19 0.43 22.14
CA SER A 183 -9.49 0.52 23.43
C SER A 183 -8.68 -0.73 23.80
N ARG A 184 -9.21 -1.93 23.54
CA ARG A 184 -8.53 -3.22 23.80
C ARG A 184 -7.28 -3.49 22.96
N TYR A 185 -7.08 -2.75 21.88
CA TYR A 185 -5.91 -2.86 20.99
C TYR A 185 -4.98 -1.65 21.08
N ALA A 186 -5.36 -0.64 21.87
CA ALA A 186 -4.56 0.56 22.03
C ALA A 186 -3.28 0.25 22.80
N ALA A 187 -2.18 0.85 22.36
CA ALA A 187 -0.95 0.80 23.11
C ALA A 187 -1.10 1.46 24.49
N PRO A 188 -0.26 1.09 25.47
CA PRO A 188 -0.25 1.73 26.78
C PRO A 188 -0.13 3.25 26.69
N LYS A 189 -0.90 3.97 27.51
CA LYS A 189 -0.90 5.45 27.55
C LYS A 189 0.46 6.05 27.95
N SER A 190 1.34 5.26 28.55
CA SER A 190 2.71 5.65 28.88
C SER A 190 3.62 5.75 27.66
N LEU A 191 3.20 5.19 26.51
CA LEU A 191 3.95 5.26 25.26
C LEU A 191 3.38 6.35 24.35
N THR A 192 4.27 7.04 23.66
CA THR A 192 3.91 7.94 22.56
C THR A 192 4.18 7.23 21.23
N ILE A 193 3.19 7.24 20.35
CA ILE A 193 3.25 6.56 19.06
C ILE A 193 3.11 7.59 17.94
N HIS A 194 4.07 7.56 17.03
CA HIS A 194 4.03 8.32 15.79
C HIS A 194 4.12 7.37 14.61
N VAL A 195 3.27 7.58 13.61
CA VAL A 195 3.25 6.77 12.40
C VAL A 195 3.30 7.69 11.18
N TRP A 196 4.16 7.35 10.23
CA TRP A 196 4.30 8.06 8.95
C TRP A 196 4.31 7.03 7.82
N VAL A 197 3.15 6.85 7.19
CA VAL A 197 2.90 5.82 6.17
C VAL A 197 3.28 4.42 6.68
N ASP A 198 4.50 3.96 6.44
CA ASP A 198 5.05 2.65 6.82
C ASP A 198 6.07 2.70 7.96
N ASN A 199 6.43 3.89 8.43
CA ASN A 199 7.33 4.08 9.57
C ASN A 199 6.56 4.22 10.87
N ILE A 200 6.98 3.51 11.91
CA ILE A 200 6.41 3.54 13.25
C ILE A 200 7.51 3.93 14.23
N ARG A 201 7.30 5.00 14.99
CA ARG A 201 8.15 5.39 16.12
C ARG A 201 7.37 5.22 17.41
N ILE A 202 7.99 4.56 18.37
CA ILE A 202 7.45 4.36 19.72
C ILE A 202 8.45 4.94 20.70
N SER A 203 8.01 5.85 21.57
CA SER A 203 8.83 6.44 22.61
C SER A 203 8.17 6.36 23.98
N GLY A 204 8.98 6.40 25.03
CA GLY A 204 8.53 6.36 26.42
C GLY A 204 9.62 6.82 27.37
N ARG A 205 9.32 6.79 28.67
CA ARG A 205 10.31 7.07 29.71
C ARG A 205 11.21 5.85 29.95
N SER A 206 12.46 6.10 30.32
CA SER A 206 13.29 5.03 30.85
C SER A 206 12.73 4.53 32.17
N ARG A 207 12.84 3.23 32.44
CA ARG A 207 12.65 2.69 33.79
C ARG A 207 13.98 2.87 34.52
N THR A 208 14.22 4.08 35.02
CA THR A 208 15.23 4.34 36.06
C THR A 208 14.61 4.09 37.42
#